data_AF-A0A3B9NY68-F1
#
_entry.id   AF-A0A3B9NY68-F1
#
_cell.length_a   1.000
_cell.length_b   1.000
_cell.length_c   1.000
_cell.angle_alpha   90.00
_cell.angle_beta   90.00
_cell.angle_gamma   90.00
#
_symmetry.space_group_name_H-M   'P 1'
#
loop_
_entity.id
_entity.type
_entity.pdbx_description
1 polymer ?
#
loop_
_entity_poly.entity_id
_entity_poly.type
_entity_poly.pdbx_seq_one_letter_code
_entity_poly.pdbx_strand_id
1 'polypeptide(L)' 'MKNLIDFFKSFLLLELLKGMSVTGRYFFARHVTVEYPEEKTPQSFRFRGLHAQRRYPNGEERCIGCKLCEAVCPA' A
#
# COMPACT_ATOMS: atom_id res chain seq x y z
N MET A 1 24.95 34.59 24.47
CA MET A 1 23.78 35.00 23.66
C MET A 1 22.96 33.82 23.14
N LYS A 2 23.56 32.71 22.67
CA LYS A 2 22.81 31.51 22.22
C LYS A 2 21.89 30.91 23.30
N ASN A 3 22.40 30.74 24.52
CA ASN A 3 21.65 30.17 25.64
C ASN A 3 20.38 30.94 26.05
N LEU A 4 20.35 32.27 25.83
CA LEU A 4 19.16 33.08 26.13
C LEU A 4 18.07 32.86 25.08
N ILE A 5 18.45 32.77 23.80
CA ILE A 5 17.53 32.50 22.69
C ILE A 5 16.95 31.08 22.81
N ASP A 6 17.78 30.11 23.21
CA ASP A 6 17.34 28.72 23.40
C ASP A 6 16.40 28.59 24.61
N PHE A 7 16.63 29.35 25.69
CA PHE A 7 15.69 29.46 26.82
C PHE A 7 14.33 30.03 26.38
N PHE A 8 14.31 31.11 25.60
CA PHE A 8 13.07 31.67 25.06
C PHE A 8 12.37 30.74 24.05
N LYS A 9 13.12 29.99 23.22
CA LYS A 9 12.55 28.97 22.32
C LYS A 9 11.87 27.84 23.08
N SER A 10 12.49 27.37 24.17
CA SER A 10 11.88 26.37 25.05
C SER A 10 10.69 26.93 25.83
N PHE A 11 10.79 28.14 26.37
CA PHE A 11 9.71 28.78 27.13
C PHE A 11 8.46 29.07 26.27
N LEU A 12 8.65 29.45 24.99
CA LEU A 12 7.58 29.70 24.02
C LEU A 12 7.18 28.46 23.19
N LEU A 13 7.76 27.28 23.48
CA LEU A 13 7.51 26.02 22.79
C LEU A 13 7.52 26.13 21.25
N LEU A 14 8.46 26.90 20.69
CA LEU A 14 8.49 27.17 19.25
C LEU A 14 8.72 25.89 18.41
N GLU A 15 9.41 24.89 18.98
CA GLU A 15 9.57 23.57 18.36
C GLU A 15 8.24 22.80 18.24
N LEU A 16 7.33 22.95 19.22
CA LEU A 16 6.01 22.33 19.15
C LEU A 16 5.16 22.95 18.05
N LEU A 17 5.18 24.29 17.93
CA LEU A 17 4.49 25.01 16.85
C LEU A 17 5.07 24.65 15.49
N LYS A 18 6.39 24.47 15.39
CA LYS A 18 7.04 23.99 14.17
C LYS A 18 6.56 22.58 13.79
N GLY A 19 6.43 21.67 14.75
CA GLY A 19 5.83 20.35 14.52
C GLY A 19 4.37 20.44 14.06
N MET A 20 3.57 21.26 14.74
CA MET A 20 2.16 21.49 14.37
C MET A 20 2.01 22.16 12.99
N SER A 21 3.00 22.92 12.54
CA SER A 21 2.97 23.50 11.19
C SER A 21 3.01 22.41 10.11
N VAL A 22 3.69 21.28 10.37
CA VAL A 22 3.74 20.15 9.44
C VAL A 22 2.40 19.43 9.41
N THR A 23 1.82 19.13 10.56
CA THR A 23 0.49 18.50 10.63
C THR A 23 -0.58 19.39 10.01
N GLY A 24 -0.53 20.70 10.25
CA GLY A 24 -1.40 21.68 9.62
C GLY A 24 -1.29 21.69 8.08
N ARG A 25 -0.09 21.52 7.52
CA ARG A 25 0.08 21.38 6.06
C ARG A 25 -0.62 20.16 5.49
N TYR A 26 -0.50 19.01 6.15
CA TYR A 26 -1.16 17.77 5.70
C TYR A 26 -2.67 17.78 5.91
N PHE A 27 -3.17 18.53 6.90
CA PHE A 27 -4.61 18.68 7.14
C PHE A 27 -5.33 19.31 5.93
N PHE A 28 -4.69 20.24 5.23
CA PHE A 28 -5.22 20.85 4.00
C PHE A 28 -4.76 20.16 2.71
N ALA A 29 -3.92 19.12 2.81
CA ALA A 29 -3.47 18.38 1.65
C ALA A 29 -4.56 17.41 1.16
N ARG A 30 -4.50 17.04 -0.11
CA ARG A 30 -5.43 16.05 -0.69
C ARG A 30 -5.16 14.66 -0.09
N HIS A 31 -6.22 13.99 0.33
CA HIS A 31 -6.18 12.60 0.80
C HIS A 31 -5.79 11.66 -0.35
N VAL A 32 -4.88 10.71 -0.08
CA VAL A 32 -4.42 9.68 -1.04
C VAL A 32 -5.12 8.35 -0.75
N THR A 33 -6.42 8.40 -0.52
CA THR A 33 -7.26 7.22 -0.24
C THR A 33 -7.93 6.75 -1.53
N VAL A 34 -8.10 5.43 -1.65
CA VAL A 34 -8.89 4.81 -2.72
C VAL A 34 -10.25 4.44 -2.12
N GLU A 35 -11.34 4.86 -2.76
CA GLU A 35 -12.70 4.57 -2.29
C GLU A 35 -13.11 3.16 -2.71
N TYR A 36 -12.87 2.16 -1.86
CA TYR A 36 -13.26 0.77 -2.15
C TYR A 36 -14.72 0.52 -1.72
N PRO A 37 -15.56 -0.18 -2.52
CA PRO A 37 -15.25 -0.95 -3.73
C PRO A 37 -15.34 -0.23 -5.09
N GLU A 38 -15.75 1.04 -5.12
CA GLU A 38 -16.01 1.84 -6.31
C GLU A 38 -14.73 2.06 -7.16
N GLU A 39 -13.62 2.33 -6.48
CA GLU A 39 -12.27 2.46 -7.01
C GLU A 39 -11.42 1.27 -6.55
N LYS A 40 -10.63 0.71 -7.49
CA LYS A 40 -9.70 -0.39 -7.22
C LYS A 40 -8.27 0.06 -7.43
N THR A 41 -7.36 -0.52 -6.64
CA THR A 41 -5.92 -0.29 -6.82
C THR A 41 -5.45 -0.84 -8.17
N PRO A 42 -4.51 -0.17 -8.85
CA PRO A 42 -3.99 -0.65 -10.12
C PRO A 42 -3.25 -1.98 -9.90
N GLN A 43 -3.67 -3.01 -10.62
CA GLN A 43 -3.05 -4.33 -10.58
C GLN A 43 -2.14 -4.53 -11.80
N SER A 44 -0.95 -5.07 -11.56
CA SER A 44 -0.07 -5.49 -12.67
C SER A 44 -0.62 -6.75 -13.35
N PHE A 45 -0.29 -6.94 -14.63
CA PHE A 45 -0.62 -8.17 -15.36
C PHE A 45 -0.05 -9.47 -14.75
N ARG A 46 0.88 -9.36 -13.80
CA ARG A 46 1.51 -10.48 -13.08
C ARG A 46 0.92 -10.71 -11.69
N PHE A 47 -0.19 -10.05 -11.35
CA PHE A 47 -0.88 -10.29 -10.08
C PHE A 47 -1.29 -11.76 -9.95
N ARG A 48 -0.90 -12.39 -8.84
CA ARG A 48 -1.26 -13.78 -8.52
C ARG A 48 -2.52 -13.76 -7.65
N GLY A 49 -3.65 -14.10 -8.25
CA GLY A 49 -4.95 -14.18 -7.59
C GLY A 49 -5.44 -15.63 -7.44
N LEU A 50 -6.72 -15.84 -7.71
CA LEU A 50 -7.34 -17.16 -7.66
C LEU A 50 -6.82 -18.07 -8.77
N HIS A 51 -6.47 -19.29 -8.40
CA HIS A 51 -6.09 -20.34 -9.34
C HIS A 51 -7.35 -20.82 -10.08
N ALA A 52 -7.26 -20.97 -11.41
CA ALA A 52 -8.37 -21.44 -12.23
C ALA A 52 -7.86 -22.40 -13.32
N GLN A 53 -8.58 -23.50 -13.50
CA GLN A 53 -8.27 -24.48 -14.53
C GLN A 53 -8.71 -23.97 -15.90
N ARG A 54 -7.77 -23.90 -16.85
CA ARG A 54 -8.03 -23.43 -18.22
C ARG A 54 -8.45 -24.57 -19.12
N ARG A 55 -9.21 -24.24 -20.17
CA ARG A 55 -9.60 -25.14 -21.25
C ARG A 55 -8.83 -24.83 -22.54
N TYR A 56 -8.75 -25.80 -23.43
CA TYR A 56 -8.30 -25.60 -24.82
C TYR A 56 -9.40 -24.85 -25.63
N PRO A 57 -9.07 -24.31 -26.82
CA PRO A 57 -10.07 -23.65 -27.67
C PRO A 57 -11.23 -24.55 -28.13
N ASN A 58 -11.04 -25.87 -28.12
CA ASN A 58 -12.07 -26.88 -28.39
C ASN A 58 -13.01 -27.14 -27.19
N GLY A 59 -12.77 -26.52 -26.04
CA GLY A 59 -13.58 -26.68 -24.82
C GLY A 59 -13.15 -27.81 -23.88
N GLU A 60 -12.17 -28.64 -24.27
CA GLU A 60 -11.61 -29.69 -23.43
C GLU A 60 -10.74 -29.09 -22.31
N GLU A 61 -10.67 -29.75 -21.14
CA GLU A 61 -9.81 -29.30 -20.06
C GLU A 61 -8.31 -29.51 -20.38
N ARG A 62 -7.45 -28.61 -19.90
CA ARG A 62 -5.99 -28.75 -20.13
C ARG A 62 -5.29 -29.66 -19.13
N CYS A 63 -5.95 -30.00 -18.02
CA CYS A 63 -5.37 -30.86 -17.01
C CYS A 63 -5.43 -32.31 -17.49
N ILE A 64 -4.29 -33.00 -17.47
CA ILE A 64 -4.19 -34.43 -17.80
C ILE A 64 -3.93 -35.30 -16.56
N GLY A 65 -4.03 -34.72 -15.36
CA GLY A 65 -3.78 -35.44 -14.10
C GLY A 65 -2.32 -35.88 -13.92
N CYS A 66 -1.34 -35.14 -14.46
CA CYS A 66 0.09 -35.51 -14.38
C CYS A 66 0.69 -35.44 -12.97
N LYS A 67 -0.03 -34.89 -11.99
CA LYS A 67 0.39 -34.71 -10.57
C LYS A 67 1.66 -33.88 -10.34
N LEU A 68 2.20 -33.22 -11.37
CA LEU A 68 3.36 -32.33 -11.22
C LEU A 68 3.06 -31.11 -10.35
N CYS A 69 1.84 -30.56 -10.45
CA CYS A 69 1.42 -29.41 -9.64
C CYS A 69 1.38 -29.75 -8.15
N GLU A 70 0.94 -30.97 -7.80
CA GLU A 70 0.93 -31.47 -6.42
C GLU A 70 2.37 -31.68 -5.92
N ALA A 71 3.22 -32.29 -6.74
CA ALA A 71 4.62 -32.55 -6.38
C ALA A 71 5.45 -31.28 -6.16
N VAL A 72 5.16 -30.18 -6.88
CA VAL A 72 5.88 -28.91 -6.75
C VAL A 72 5.23 -27.94 -5.75
N CYS A 73 4.01 -28.23 -5.29
CA CYS A 73 3.31 -27.34 -4.37
C CYS A 73 4.08 -27.29 -3.04
N PRO A 74 4.58 -26.12 -2.62
CA PRO A 74 5.41 -26.05 -1.41
C PRO A 74 4.62 -26.20 -0.11
N ALA A 75 3.28 -26.16 -0.15
CA ALA A 75 2.38 -26.24 1.00
C ALA A 75 1.13 -27.05 0.67
#